data_AF-A0A9P6SJM7-F1
#
_entry.id   AF-A0A9P6SJM7-F1
#
_cell.length_a   1.000
_cell.length_b   1.000
_cell.length_c   1.000
_cell.angle_alpha   90.00
_cell.angle_beta   90.00
_cell.angle_gamma   90.00
#
_symmetry.space_group_name_H-M   'P 1'
#
loop_
_entity.id
_entity.type
_entity.pdbx_description
1 polymer ?
#
loop_
_entity_poly.entity_id
_entity_poly.type
_entity_poly.pdbx_seq_one_letter_code
_entity_poly.pdbx_strand_id
1 'polypeptide(L)'
;MVKAVKGTIIECDTSVKQIIIGLNEKYQFIIEDLDDTHVYIDTTYVDQLRHDIDEILNENTYKVEEKDNNAAFNPETGEINWDCPCLGGMAQPPCGDAFKEAFSCFVYSTEEPKGIECVEKFKAMQDCFRAHPENYADQLDDDEEEESKEGAESEMKKEEESEVKNV
;
A
#
# COMPACT_ATOMS: atom_id res chain seq x y z
N MET A 1 2.47 -5.23 52.64
CA MET A 1 3.81 -5.43 52.06
C MET A 1 3.71 -5.14 50.59
N VAL A 2 4.52 -4.22 50.08
CA VAL A 2 4.56 -3.90 48.64
C VAL A 2 5.35 -5.01 47.95
N LYS A 3 4.80 -5.61 46.90
CA LYS A 3 5.49 -6.58 46.05
C LYS A 3 5.79 -5.89 44.72
N ALA A 4 7.06 -5.81 44.34
CA ALA A 4 7.47 -5.37 43.02
C ALA A 4 7.61 -6.60 42.12
N VAL A 5 6.91 -6.61 40.99
CA VAL A 5 6.99 -7.65 39.96
C VAL A 5 7.57 -7.02 38.71
N LYS A 6 8.54 -7.69 38.06
CA LYS A 6 9.14 -7.24 36.81
C LYS A 6 8.24 -7.65 35.64
N GLY A 7 8.03 -6.75 34.69
CA GLY A 7 7.19 -6.96 33.52
C GLY A 7 7.32 -5.80 32.54
N THR A 8 6.52 -5.86 31.49
CA THR A 8 6.50 -4.88 30.39
C THR A 8 5.06 -4.37 30.23
N ILE A 9 4.90 -3.06 30.07
CA ILE A 9 3.61 -2.47 29.70
C ILE A 9 3.52 -2.47 28.17
N ILE A 10 2.45 -3.03 27.64
CA ILE A 10 2.12 -2.99 26.21
C ILE A 10 1.01 -1.97 26.01
N GLU A 11 1.25 -1.01 25.12
CA GLU A 11 0.26 -0.06 24.61
C GLU A 11 -0.22 -0.55 23.24
N CYS A 12 -1.53 -0.72 23.09
CA CYS A 12 -2.17 -1.23 21.88
C CYS A 12 -3.60 -0.67 21.75
N ASP A 13 -4.21 -0.82 20.58
CA ASP A 13 -5.62 -0.47 20.42
C ASP A 13 -6.55 -1.46 21.14
N THR A 14 -7.80 -1.04 21.39
CA THR A 14 -8.80 -1.84 22.11
C THR A 14 -9.08 -3.19 21.44
N SER A 15 -8.96 -3.29 20.12
CA SER A 15 -9.22 -4.53 19.39
C SER A 15 -8.07 -5.52 19.58
N VAL A 16 -6.82 -5.05 19.46
CA VAL A 16 -5.63 -5.84 19.76
C VAL A 16 -5.60 -6.26 21.23
N LYS A 17 -6.05 -5.41 22.16
CA LYS A 17 -6.19 -5.80 23.56
C LYS A 17 -7.12 -7.02 23.75
N GLN A 18 -8.23 -7.11 23.01
CA GLN A 18 -9.11 -8.30 23.06
C GLN A 18 -8.39 -9.55 22.56
N ILE A 19 -7.55 -9.44 21.53
CA ILE A 19 -6.71 -10.53 21.05
C ILE A 19 -5.73 -10.97 22.15
N ILE A 20 -5.04 -10.00 22.79
CA ILE A 20 -4.11 -10.26 23.88
C ILE A 20 -4.80 -10.96 25.07
N ILE A 21 -6.01 -10.53 25.43
CA ILE A 21 -6.81 -11.18 26.47
C ILE A 21 -7.16 -12.62 26.08
N GLY A 22 -7.56 -12.86 24.82
CA GLY A 22 -7.84 -14.20 24.33
C GLY A 22 -6.62 -15.13 24.39
N LEU A 23 -5.44 -14.62 24.01
CA LEU A 23 -4.18 -15.37 24.15
C LEU A 23 -3.82 -15.63 25.61
N ASN A 24 -4.14 -14.71 26.51
CA ASN A 24 -3.89 -14.87 27.94
C ASN A 24 -4.71 -15.99 28.58
N GLU A 25 -5.90 -16.32 28.06
CA GLU A 25 -6.67 -17.47 28.56
C GLU A 25 -5.91 -18.80 28.39
N LYS A 26 -5.07 -18.88 27.36
CA LYS A 26 -4.25 -20.06 27.05
C LYS A 26 -2.91 -20.08 27.80
N TYR A 27 -2.27 -18.93 27.94
CA TYR A 27 -0.86 -18.84 28.35
C TYR A 27 -0.63 -18.16 29.71
N GLN A 28 -1.62 -17.44 30.24
CA GLN A 28 -1.58 -16.76 31.55
C GLN A 28 -0.34 -15.85 31.75
N PHE A 29 -0.08 -14.93 30.83
CA PHE A 29 1.06 -13.99 30.86
C PHE A 29 0.72 -12.57 31.32
N ILE A 30 -0.56 -12.19 31.39
CA ILE A 30 -1.00 -10.87 31.89
C ILE A 30 -0.86 -10.86 33.41
N ILE A 31 -0.07 -9.90 33.92
CA ILE A 31 0.10 -9.63 35.34
C ILE A 31 -1.02 -8.72 35.83
N GLU A 32 -1.32 -7.65 35.09
CA GLU A 32 -2.37 -6.68 35.45
C GLU A 32 -2.96 -6.05 34.18
N ASP A 33 -4.29 -5.88 34.17
CA ASP A 33 -5.01 -5.10 33.17
C ASP A 33 -5.15 -3.66 33.70
N LEU A 34 -4.55 -2.69 33.01
CA LEU A 34 -4.44 -1.31 33.49
C LEU A 34 -5.60 -0.44 32.99
N ASP A 35 -5.88 -0.48 31.69
CA ASP A 35 -6.96 0.28 31.02
C ASP A 35 -7.22 -0.26 29.62
N ASP A 36 -8.15 0.36 28.87
CA ASP A 36 -8.61 -0.11 27.54
C ASP A 36 -7.52 -0.22 26.45
N THR A 37 -6.34 0.39 26.66
CA THR A 37 -5.22 0.37 25.70
C THR A 37 -3.91 -0.15 26.31
N HIS A 38 -3.85 -0.36 27.62
CA HIS A 38 -2.64 -0.78 28.32
C HIS A 38 -2.81 -2.08 29.10
N VAL A 39 -1.86 -2.99 28.93
CA VAL A 39 -1.76 -4.23 29.70
C VAL A 39 -0.34 -4.43 30.23
N TYR A 40 -0.21 -4.89 31.47
CA TYR A 40 1.07 -5.23 32.08
C TYR A 40 1.29 -6.74 32.02
N ILE A 41 2.37 -7.17 31.34
CA ILE A 41 2.63 -8.59 31.06
C ILE A 41 4.00 -9.04 31.54
N ASP A 42 4.20 -10.35 31.65
CA ASP A 42 5.51 -10.94 31.87
C ASP A 42 6.43 -10.69 30.66
N THR A 43 7.62 -10.15 30.93
CA THR A 43 8.62 -9.82 29.89
C THR A 43 9.08 -11.02 29.07
N THR A 44 8.94 -12.25 29.57
CA THR A 44 9.33 -13.48 28.87
C THR A 44 8.40 -13.86 27.74
N TYR A 45 7.18 -13.33 27.73
CA TYR A 45 6.16 -13.60 26.71
C TYR A 45 6.10 -12.54 25.62
N VAL A 46 6.85 -11.44 25.71
CA VAL A 46 6.78 -10.32 24.75
C VAL A 46 7.06 -10.79 23.31
N ASP A 47 8.11 -11.60 23.12
CA ASP A 47 8.49 -12.07 21.79
C ASP A 47 7.44 -13.04 21.20
N GLN A 48 6.92 -13.96 22.02
CA GLN A 48 5.87 -14.90 21.61
C GLN A 48 4.56 -14.17 21.32
N LEU A 49 4.18 -13.22 22.16
CA LEU A 49 2.97 -12.44 22.01
C LEU A 49 2.99 -11.65 20.69
N ARG A 50 4.15 -11.07 20.34
CA ARG A 50 4.32 -10.38 19.06
C ARG A 50 4.10 -11.33 17.88
N HIS A 51 4.72 -12.51 17.92
CA HIS A 51 4.58 -13.51 16.86
C HIS A 51 3.12 -13.98 16.71
N ASP A 52 2.46 -14.32 17.81
CA ASP A 52 1.08 -14.80 17.80
C ASP A 52 0.11 -13.70 17.32
N ILE A 53 0.31 -12.44 17.72
CA ILE A 53 -0.49 -11.31 17.22
C ILE A 53 -0.26 -11.11 15.72
N ASP A 54 0.99 -11.10 15.27
CA ASP A 54 1.32 -10.96 13.85
C ASP A 54 0.67 -12.09 13.03
N GLU A 55 0.70 -13.33 13.51
CA GLU A 55 0.05 -14.48 12.85
C GLU A 55 -1.48 -14.28 12.77
N ILE A 56 -2.14 -13.91 13.87
CA ILE A 56 -3.60 -13.70 13.92
C ILE A 56 -4.05 -12.56 13.01
N LEU A 57 -3.29 -11.46 12.97
CA LEU A 57 -3.57 -10.33 12.09
C LEU A 57 -3.37 -10.71 10.61
N ASN A 58 -2.39 -11.57 10.32
CA ASN A 58 -2.09 -12.06 8.98
C ASN A 58 -3.04 -13.17 8.50
N GLU A 59 -3.68 -13.93 9.39
CA GLU A 59 -4.68 -14.93 8.99
C GLU A 59 -5.92 -14.29 8.34
N ASN A 60 -6.24 -13.04 8.70
CA ASN A 60 -7.42 -12.32 8.20
C ASN A 60 -7.09 -11.23 7.17
N THR A 61 -5.80 -11.01 6.90
CA THR A 61 -5.31 -10.01 5.95
C THR A 61 -4.65 -10.72 4.77
N TYR A 62 -4.92 -10.27 3.54
CA TYR A 62 -4.23 -10.78 2.36
C TYR A 62 -2.71 -10.66 2.55
N LYS A 63 -2.00 -11.79 2.50
CA LYS A 63 -0.54 -11.82 2.61
C LYS A 63 0.05 -11.08 1.42
N VAL A 64 0.49 -9.84 1.62
CA VAL A 64 1.58 -9.28 0.81
C VAL A 64 2.85 -9.95 1.35
N GLU A 65 3.10 -11.19 0.93
CA GLU A 65 4.45 -11.72 1.09
C GLU A 65 5.36 -10.80 0.28
N GLU A 66 6.32 -10.13 0.93
CA GLU A 66 7.41 -9.42 0.27
C GLU A 66 8.38 -10.41 -0.40
N LYS A 67 7.81 -11.21 -1.29
CA LYS A 67 8.45 -11.92 -2.38
C LYS A 67 7.45 -11.85 -3.51
N ASP A 68 7.67 -10.85 -4.35
CA ASP A 68 7.05 -10.57 -5.65
C ASP A 68 7.07 -11.77 -6.61
N ASN A 69 6.44 -12.88 -6.22
CA ASN A 69 6.20 -14.03 -7.09
C ASN A 69 4.94 -13.83 -7.94
N ASN A 70 4.28 -12.67 -7.81
CA ASN A 70 3.11 -12.31 -8.60
C ASN A 70 3.19 -10.88 -9.18
N ALA A 71 4.31 -10.16 -9.02
CA ALA A 71 4.50 -8.91 -9.75
C ALA A 71 4.99 -9.17 -11.17
N ALA A 72 4.56 -8.30 -12.08
CA ALA A 72 5.03 -8.32 -13.46
C ALA A 72 6.49 -7.86 -13.60
N PHE A 73 7.05 -7.19 -12.59
CA PHE A 73 8.41 -6.65 -12.62
C PHE A 73 9.31 -7.36 -11.61
N ASN A 74 10.49 -7.78 -12.07
CA ASN A 74 11.54 -8.30 -11.19
C ASN A 74 12.57 -7.19 -10.91
N PRO A 75 12.68 -6.68 -9.67
CA PRO A 75 13.63 -5.62 -9.34
C PRO A 75 15.10 -6.08 -9.32
N GLU A 76 15.38 -7.39 -9.21
CA GLU A 76 16.74 -7.93 -9.23
C GLU A 76 17.31 -8.01 -10.65
N THR A 77 16.49 -8.43 -11.63
CA THR A 77 16.91 -8.53 -13.04
C THR A 77 16.60 -7.28 -13.84
N GLY A 78 15.66 -6.46 -13.37
CA GLY A 78 15.13 -5.33 -14.11
C GLY A 78 14.23 -5.74 -15.28
N GLU A 79 13.71 -6.96 -15.31
CA GLU A 79 12.87 -7.46 -16.41
C GLU A 79 11.38 -7.39 -16.08
N ILE A 80 10.56 -7.09 -17.09
CA ILE A 80 9.09 -7.10 -17.00
C ILE A 80 8.55 -8.33 -17.74
N ASN A 81 7.81 -9.18 -17.03
CA ASN A 81 7.06 -10.30 -17.60
C ASN A 81 5.71 -9.82 -18.15
N TRP A 82 5.67 -9.58 -19.47
CA TRP A 82 4.47 -9.11 -20.18
C TRP A 82 3.33 -10.13 -20.29
N ASP A 83 3.60 -11.40 -19.99
CA ASP A 83 2.61 -12.48 -19.97
C ASP A 83 2.04 -12.72 -18.57
N CYS A 84 2.42 -11.89 -17.58
CA CYS A 84 1.90 -11.98 -16.22
C CYS A 84 0.38 -11.70 -16.22
N PRO A 85 -0.46 -12.62 -15.72
CA PRO A 85 -1.91 -12.41 -15.64
C PRO A 85 -2.32 -11.13 -14.89
N CYS A 86 -1.45 -10.63 -14.00
CA CYS A 86 -1.67 -9.39 -13.25
C CYS A 86 -1.69 -8.13 -14.12
N LEU A 87 -1.14 -8.17 -15.34
CA LEU A 87 -1.18 -7.04 -16.28
C LEU A 87 -2.53 -6.93 -17.04
N GLY A 88 -3.51 -7.78 -16.71
CA GLY A 88 -4.88 -7.67 -17.22
C GLY A 88 -4.99 -7.78 -18.75
N GLY A 89 -4.01 -8.38 -19.42
CA GLY A 89 -3.97 -8.46 -20.87
C GLY A 89 -3.69 -7.12 -21.58
N MET A 90 -3.40 -6.04 -20.86
CA MET A 90 -3.17 -4.72 -21.45
C MET A 90 -1.94 -4.65 -22.35
N ALA A 91 -0.98 -5.56 -22.14
CA ALA A 91 0.23 -5.69 -22.97
C ALA A 91 -0.03 -6.35 -24.35
N GLN A 92 -1.28 -6.74 -24.62
CA GLN A 92 -1.69 -7.37 -25.88
C GLN A 92 -2.30 -6.34 -26.85
N PRO A 93 -2.35 -6.64 -28.17
CA PRO A 93 -2.95 -5.75 -29.17
C PRO A 93 -4.43 -5.42 -28.90
N PRO A 94 -4.95 -4.29 -29.40
CA PRO A 94 -4.32 -3.33 -30.32
C PRO A 94 -3.42 -2.27 -29.65
N CYS A 95 -3.57 -1.97 -28.37
CA CYS A 95 -2.84 -0.88 -27.70
C CYS A 95 -1.66 -1.34 -26.81
N GLY A 96 -1.31 -2.62 -26.86
CA GLY A 96 -0.28 -3.21 -26.01
C GLY A 96 1.10 -2.57 -26.10
N ASP A 97 1.46 -1.98 -27.25
CA ASP A 97 2.76 -1.31 -27.40
C ASP A 97 2.79 0.02 -26.65
N ALA A 98 1.71 0.80 -26.71
CA ALA A 98 1.58 2.04 -25.94
C ALA A 98 1.56 1.74 -24.43
N PHE A 99 0.89 0.67 -24.02
CA PHE A 99 0.92 0.18 -22.64
C PHE A 99 2.32 -0.20 -22.18
N LYS A 100 3.04 -1.02 -22.97
CA LYS A 100 4.42 -1.43 -22.66
C LYS A 100 5.34 -0.23 -22.50
N GLU A 101 5.20 0.77 -23.35
CA GLU A 101 6.01 1.98 -23.31
C GLU A 101 5.75 2.82 -22.06
N ALA A 102 4.48 3.06 -21.71
CA ALA A 102 4.10 3.80 -20.51
C ALA A 102 4.48 3.07 -19.23
N PHE A 103 4.14 1.77 -19.14
CA PHE A 103 4.38 0.94 -17.96
C PHE A 103 5.88 0.73 -17.70
N SER A 104 6.67 0.45 -18.74
CA SER A 104 8.12 0.33 -18.57
C SER A 104 8.76 1.65 -18.15
N CYS A 105 8.33 2.78 -18.72
CA CYS A 105 8.80 4.10 -18.28
C CYS A 105 8.52 4.31 -16.79
N PHE A 106 7.30 4.04 -16.33
CA PHE A 106 6.94 4.18 -14.92
C PHE A 106 7.76 3.27 -14.01
N VAL A 107 7.85 1.98 -14.35
CA VAL A 107 8.56 0.98 -13.54
C VAL A 107 10.04 1.36 -13.36
N TYR A 108 10.69 1.83 -14.43
CA TYR A 108 12.09 2.22 -14.43
C TYR A 108 12.35 3.66 -13.96
N SER A 109 11.31 4.49 -13.79
CA SER A 109 11.48 5.87 -13.34
C SER A 109 12.14 5.94 -11.97
N THR A 110 13.13 6.84 -11.86
CA THR A 110 13.83 7.18 -10.63
C THR A 110 13.50 8.60 -10.16
N GLU A 111 12.56 9.27 -10.81
CA GLU A 111 12.18 10.64 -10.49
C GLU A 111 11.26 10.70 -9.26
N GLU A 112 11.20 11.86 -8.61
CA GLU A 112 10.29 12.14 -7.50
C GLU A 112 9.38 13.32 -7.88
N PRO A 113 8.08 13.10 -8.15
CA PRO A 113 7.33 11.83 -8.01
C PRO A 113 7.61 10.84 -9.15
N LYS A 114 7.54 9.54 -8.83
CA LYS A 114 7.86 8.46 -9.77
C LYS A 114 7.00 8.53 -11.03
N GLY A 115 7.64 8.55 -12.19
CA GLY A 115 7.00 8.52 -13.50
C GLY A 115 6.46 9.86 -13.98
N ILE A 116 6.84 10.98 -13.36
CA ILE A 116 6.44 12.32 -13.79
C ILE A 116 6.84 12.64 -15.24
N GLU A 117 7.96 12.08 -15.69
CA GLU A 117 8.47 12.18 -17.05
C GLU A 117 7.72 11.26 -18.05
N CYS A 118 6.90 10.33 -17.55
CA CYS A 118 6.19 9.33 -18.36
C CYS A 118 4.77 9.76 -18.74
N VAL A 119 4.31 10.93 -18.29
CA VAL A 119 2.92 11.41 -18.48
C VAL A 119 2.50 11.37 -19.95
N GLU A 120 3.36 11.81 -20.88
CA GLU A 120 3.05 11.79 -22.31
C GLU A 120 2.87 10.36 -22.87
N LYS A 121 3.57 9.37 -22.30
CA LYS A 121 3.42 7.96 -22.69
C LYS A 121 2.10 7.38 -22.18
N PHE A 122 1.71 7.72 -20.95
CA PHE A 122 0.40 7.35 -20.42
C PHE A 122 -0.73 7.99 -21.22
N LYS A 123 -0.57 9.25 -21.63
CA LYS A 123 -1.52 9.92 -22.51
C LYS A 123 -1.65 9.23 -23.86
N ALA A 124 -0.54 8.87 -24.51
CA ALA A 124 -0.57 8.12 -25.77
C ALA A 124 -1.27 6.77 -25.64
N MET A 125 -1.09 6.07 -24.51
CA MET A 125 -1.80 4.83 -24.19
C MET A 125 -3.32 5.06 -24.05
N GLN A 126 -3.73 6.08 -23.28
CA GLN A 126 -5.14 6.42 -23.12
C GLN A 126 -5.79 6.83 -24.46
N ASP A 127 -5.08 7.62 -25.27
CA ASP A 127 -5.54 8.03 -26.60
C ASP A 127 -5.74 6.80 -27.51
N CYS A 128 -4.88 5.79 -27.38
CA CYS A 128 -5.07 4.51 -28.07
C CYS A 128 -6.33 3.78 -27.59
N PHE A 129 -6.57 3.69 -26.28
CA PHE A 129 -7.77 3.05 -25.75
C PHE A 129 -9.06 3.75 -26.24
N ARG A 130 -9.08 5.08 -26.21
CA ARG A 130 -10.20 5.89 -26.74
C ARG A 130 -10.43 5.70 -28.24
N ALA A 131 -9.38 5.39 -29.00
CA ALA A 131 -9.48 5.07 -30.43
C ALA A 131 -10.00 3.65 -30.73
N HIS A 132 -10.02 2.77 -29.72
CA HIS A 132 -10.44 1.37 -29.82
C HIS A 132 -11.56 1.00 -28.81
N PRO A 133 -12.69 1.73 -28.81
CA PRO A 133 -13.77 1.52 -27.84
C PRO A 133 -14.36 0.10 -27.92
N GLU A 134 -14.35 -0.55 -29.07
CA GLU A 134 -14.82 -1.94 -29.22
C GLU A 134 -14.00 -2.97 -28.41
N ASN A 135 -12.77 -2.63 -28.03
CA ASN A 135 -11.88 -3.48 -27.24
C ASN A 135 -11.76 -3.03 -25.78
N TYR A 136 -12.02 -1.75 -25.50
CA TYR A 136 -11.73 -1.12 -24.21
C TYR A 136 -12.92 -0.37 -23.58
N ALA A 137 -14.12 -0.36 -24.19
CA ALA A 137 -15.29 0.37 -23.68
C ALA A 137 -15.65 -0.02 -22.25
N ASP A 138 -15.57 -1.31 -21.89
CA ASP A 138 -15.83 -1.78 -20.51
C ASP A 138 -14.82 -1.22 -19.48
N GLN A 139 -13.70 -0.65 -19.93
CA GLN A 139 -12.68 0.03 -19.11
C GLN A 139 -12.72 1.56 -19.24
N LEU A 140 -13.61 2.10 -20.09
CA LEU A 140 -13.73 3.53 -20.40
C LEU A 140 -15.10 4.12 -19.97
N ASP A 141 -16.11 3.29 -19.71
CA ASP A 141 -17.43 3.73 -19.24
C ASP A 141 -17.52 3.74 -17.70
N ASP A 142 -17.25 4.90 -17.11
CA ASP A 142 -18.01 5.55 -16.02
C ASP A 142 -17.23 6.79 -15.57
N ASP A 143 -17.41 7.90 -16.30
CA ASP A 143 -17.38 9.31 -15.81
C ASP A 143 -17.05 10.30 -16.96
N GLU A 144 -17.99 10.46 -17.91
CA GLU A 144 -18.16 11.77 -18.57
C GLU A 144 -18.71 12.76 -17.53
N GLU A 145 -17.87 13.18 -16.58
CA GLU A 145 -17.90 14.39 -15.74
C GLU A 145 -16.90 14.17 -14.58
N GLU A 146 -15.80 14.97 -14.53
CA GLU A 146 -14.73 14.99 -13.49
C GLU A 146 -13.40 14.24 -13.78
N GLU A 147 -12.85 14.30 -15.00
CA GLU A 147 -11.38 14.14 -15.18
C GLU A 147 -10.63 15.43 -14.81
N SER A 148 -10.76 15.85 -13.55
CA SER A 148 -9.76 16.65 -12.86
C SER A 148 -9.99 16.54 -11.36
N LYS A 149 -9.07 15.83 -10.68
CA LYS A 149 -8.91 15.66 -9.22
C LYS A 149 -9.48 14.35 -8.67
N GLU A 150 -8.61 13.38 -8.47
CA GLU A 150 -8.11 13.04 -7.14
C GLU A 150 -7.00 11.99 -7.26
N GLY A 151 -5.87 12.24 -6.60
CA GLY A 151 -4.70 11.37 -6.67
C GLY A 151 -3.34 12.01 -6.42
N ALA A 152 -3.26 13.28 -6.00
CA ALA A 152 -2.10 13.86 -5.29
C ALA A 152 -2.36 15.32 -4.87
N GLU A 153 -3.33 15.60 -4.00
CA GLU A 153 -3.43 16.89 -3.31
C GLU A 153 -3.65 16.68 -1.79
N SER A 154 -2.56 16.39 -1.09
CA SER A 154 -2.31 16.67 0.34
C SER A 154 -0.86 16.24 0.58
N GLU A 155 0.16 17.09 0.70
CA GLU A 155 0.26 18.39 1.34
C GLU A 155 1.33 19.24 0.61
N MET A 156 1.00 20.46 0.16
CA MET A 156 1.95 21.58 0.12
C MET A 156 1.18 22.89 -0.17
N LYS A 157 0.56 23.48 0.86
CA LYS A 157 0.27 24.92 0.86
C LYS A 157 1.08 25.59 1.95
N LYS A 158 2.22 26.17 1.57
CA LYS A 158 2.62 27.49 2.06
C LYS A 158 3.76 28.09 1.24
N GLU A 159 3.53 29.35 0.83
CA GLU A 159 4.51 30.36 0.36
C GLU A 159 4.93 30.19 -1.13
N GLU A 160 4.78 31.16 -2.05
CA GLU A 160 4.69 32.61 -1.98
C GLU A 160 3.68 33.20 -3.01
N GLU A 161 2.83 34.13 -2.56
CA GLU A 161 2.29 35.21 -3.40
C GLU A 161 2.75 36.54 -2.81
N SER A 162 3.92 37.01 -3.23
CA SER A 162 4.31 38.42 -3.32
C SER A 162 5.59 38.45 -4.14
N GLU A 163 5.58 38.85 -5.42
CA GLU A 163 5.99 40.21 -5.77
C GLU A 163 5.91 40.37 -7.30
N VAL A 164 4.78 40.84 -7.86
CA VAL A 164 4.78 41.58 -9.14
C VAL A 164 3.71 42.67 -9.10
N LYS A 165 3.98 43.71 -8.32
CA LYS A 165 3.54 45.07 -8.59
C LYS A 165 4.72 45.99 -8.32
N ASN A 166 5.48 46.29 -9.36
CA ASN A 166 6.18 47.55 -9.62
C ASN A 166 7.25 47.34 -10.71
N VAL A 167 6.87 47.51 -11.97
CA VAL A 167 7.59 48.32 -12.99
C VAL A 167 6.56 48.80 -14.00
#